data_AF-A0A972Y6R5-F1
#
_entry.id   AF-A0A972Y6R5-F1
#
_cell.length_a   1.000
_cell.length_b   1.000
_cell.length_c   1.000
_cell.angle_alpha   90.00
_cell.angle_beta   90.00
_cell.angle_gamma   90.00
#
_symmetry.space_group_name_H-M   'P 1'
#
loop_
_entity.id
_entity.type
_entity.pdbx_description
1 polymer ?
#
loop_
_entity_poly.entity_id
_entity_poly.type
_entity_poly.pdbx_seq_one_letter_code
_entity_poly.pdbx_strand_id
1 'polypeptide(L)'
;MKQVALAIGFAFLGTSACMHTSSDAEIIVSPRDDAMEQFAIGQVYDAHPTRALVDKVERVPSASEHTVLRIEMTGSPTARKIYELTISETDDGAFQLESLDILQ
;
A
#
# COMPACT_ATOMS: atom_id res chain seq x y z
N MET A 1 -7.24 -41.74 23.74
CA MET A 1 -7.99 -40.66 23.06
C MET A 1 -7.63 -39.37 23.78
N LYS A 2 -6.77 -38.54 23.18
CA LYS A 2 -6.16 -37.38 23.83
C LYS A 2 -7.01 -36.14 23.52
N GLN A 3 -7.56 -35.50 24.54
CA GLN A 3 -8.17 -34.18 24.46
C GLN A 3 -7.06 -33.13 24.66
N VAL A 4 -6.99 -32.15 23.77
CA VAL A 4 -6.11 -30.98 23.89
C VAL A 4 -7.02 -29.76 24.02
N ALA A 5 -7.01 -29.16 25.21
CA ALA A 5 -7.68 -27.89 25.49
C ALA A 5 -6.75 -26.74 25.08
N LEU A 6 -7.23 -25.86 24.21
CA LEU A 6 -6.52 -24.64 23.80
C LEU A 6 -7.11 -23.45 24.58
N ALA A 7 -6.33 -22.93 25.53
CA ALA A 7 -6.65 -21.71 26.27
C ALA A 7 -6.08 -20.50 25.50
N ILE A 8 -6.95 -19.60 25.05
CA ILE A 8 -6.56 -18.30 24.48
C ILE A 8 -6.88 -17.24 25.54
N GLY A 9 -5.84 -16.76 26.23
CA GLY A 9 -5.94 -15.69 27.20
C GLY A 9 -5.95 -14.32 26.51
N PHE A 10 -7.03 -13.56 26.68
CA PHE A 10 -7.06 -12.14 26.39
C PHE A 10 -6.34 -11.38 27.51
N ALA A 11 -5.21 -10.77 27.21
CA ALA A 11 -4.56 -9.81 28.09
C ALA A 11 -4.77 -8.39 27.52
N PHE A 12 -5.85 -7.75 27.94
CA PHE A 12 -5.99 -6.30 27.87
C PHE A 12 -5.29 -5.71 29.10
N LEU A 13 -4.14 -5.05 28.91
CA LEU A 13 -3.61 -4.08 29.85
C LEU A 13 -3.33 -2.78 29.10
N GLY A 14 -4.17 -1.78 29.35
CA GLY A 14 -3.94 -0.41 28.92
C GLY A 14 -2.91 0.29 29.80
N THR A 15 -2.20 1.26 29.23
CA THR A 15 -1.53 2.31 30.01
C THR A 15 -1.70 3.65 29.30
N SER A 16 -2.06 4.66 30.08
CA SER A 16 -2.49 5.99 29.67
C SER A 16 -1.38 6.91 29.13
N ALA A 17 -1.76 7.68 28.10
CA ALA A 17 -1.51 9.10 27.86
C ALA A 17 -0.13 9.72 28.15
N CYS A 18 0.50 10.21 27.08
CA CYS A 18 1.17 11.52 27.08
C CYS A 18 0.65 12.32 25.88
N MET A 19 -0.08 13.40 26.15
CA MET A 19 -0.42 14.43 25.16
C MET A 19 0.87 15.10 24.68
N HIS A 20 1.14 15.00 23.37
CA HIS A 20 1.93 15.99 22.66
C HIS A 20 1.06 16.53 21.53
N THR A 21 0.73 17.81 21.61
CA THR A 21 0.00 18.52 20.56
C THR A 21 0.98 18.75 19.40
N SER A 22 1.05 17.81 18.48
CA SER A 22 1.51 18.09 17.12
C SER A 22 0.30 17.93 16.23
N SER A 23 -0.02 18.95 15.46
CA SER A 23 -0.88 18.82 14.29
C SER A 23 -0.13 18.03 13.22
N ASP A 24 0.18 16.78 13.51
CA ASP A 24 0.49 15.79 12.50
C ASP A 24 -0.86 15.28 12.02
N ALA A 25 -1.18 15.54 10.76
CA ALA A 25 -2.13 14.71 10.07
C ALA A 25 -1.52 13.31 10.06
N GLU A 26 -1.78 12.55 11.12
CA GLU A 26 -1.59 11.12 11.16
C GLU A 26 -2.50 10.61 10.05
N ILE A 27 -1.93 10.41 8.85
CA ILE A 27 -2.58 9.66 7.80
C ILE A 27 -2.81 8.30 8.47
N ILE A 28 -4.04 8.06 8.90
CA ILE A 28 -4.48 6.76 9.34
C ILE A 28 -4.45 5.91 8.06
N VAL A 29 -3.28 5.38 7.72
CA VAL A 29 -3.12 4.46 6.62
C VAL A 29 -3.98 3.27 7.00
N SER A 30 -5.12 3.16 6.32
CA SER A 30 -6.03 2.06 6.60
C SER A 30 -5.35 0.78 6.09
N PRO A 31 -5.52 -0.38 6.76
CA PRO A 31 -4.93 -1.64 6.29
C PRO A 31 -5.25 -1.97 4.82
N ARG A 32 -6.35 -1.41 4.31
CA ARG A 32 -6.78 -1.47 2.92
C ARG A 32 -5.87 -0.68 1.97
N ASP A 33 -5.44 0.53 2.36
CA ASP A 33 -4.58 1.37 1.53
C ASP A 33 -3.20 0.71 1.38
N ASP A 34 -2.67 0.14 2.47
CA ASP A 34 -1.43 -0.65 2.44
C ASP A 34 -1.52 -1.83 1.46
N ALA A 35 -2.63 -2.58 1.49
CA ALA A 35 -2.81 -3.74 0.63
C ALA A 35 -2.88 -3.34 -0.86
N MET A 36 -3.52 -2.22 -1.17
CA MET A 36 -3.61 -1.69 -2.52
C MET A 36 -2.26 -1.17 -3.01
N GLU A 37 -1.48 -0.49 -2.18
CA GLU A 37 -0.12 -0.06 -2.52
C GLU A 37 0.80 -1.25 -2.79
N GLN A 38 0.74 -2.30 -1.96
CA GLN A 38 1.51 -3.53 -2.18
C GLN A 38 1.11 -4.23 -3.48
N PHE A 39 -0.19 -4.30 -3.79
CA PHE A 39 -0.67 -4.81 -5.07
C PHE A 39 -0.09 -4.01 -6.24
N ALA A 40 -0.14 -2.68 -6.16
CA ALA A 40 0.35 -1.78 -7.19
C ALA A 40 1.87 -1.93 -7.43
N ILE A 41 2.66 -1.99 -6.35
CA ILE A 41 4.11 -2.24 -6.41
C ILE A 41 4.39 -3.59 -7.08
N GLY A 42 3.63 -4.62 -6.73
CA GLY A 42 3.70 -5.94 -7.37
C GLY A 42 3.48 -5.87 -8.87
N GLN A 43 2.43 -5.17 -9.32
CA GLN A 43 2.14 -4.99 -10.74
C GLN A 43 3.29 -4.30 -11.49
N VAL A 44 3.93 -3.29 -10.88
CA VAL A 44 5.09 -2.62 -11.49
C VAL A 44 6.27 -3.59 -11.64
N TYR A 45 6.59 -4.36 -10.60
CA TYR A 45 7.69 -5.33 -10.67
C TYR A 45 7.44 -6.48 -11.64
N ASP A 46 6.20 -6.95 -11.74
CA ASP A 46 5.80 -8.00 -12.68
C ASP A 46 5.91 -7.52 -14.14
N ALA A 47 5.46 -6.31 -14.43
CA ALA A 47 5.56 -5.70 -15.76
C ALA A 47 7.00 -5.27 -16.10
N HIS A 48 7.77 -4.85 -15.09
CA HIS A 48 9.12 -4.32 -15.25
C HIS A 48 10.10 -4.93 -14.24
N PRO A 49 10.57 -6.17 -14.48
CA PRO A 49 11.54 -6.82 -13.60
C PRO A 49 12.80 -5.95 -13.45
N THR A 50 12.96 -5.35 -12.28
CA THR A 50 14.04 -4.40 -11.98
C THR A 50 14.58 -4.61 -10.58
N ARG A 51 15.82 -4.17 -10.37
CA ARG A 51 16.43 -4.07 -9.03
C ARG A 51 16.23 -2.70 -8.39
N ALA A 52 15.56 -1.78 -9.09
CA ALA A 52 15.20 -0.48 -8.51
C ALA A 52 14.29 -0.68 -7.30
N LEU A 53 14.51 0.13 -6.26
CA LEU A 53 13.70 0.16 -5.06
C LEU A 53 12.58 1.18 -5.22
N VAL A 54 11.43 0.92 -4.63
CA VAL A 54 10.36 1.92 -4.52
C VAL A 54 10.83 3.01 -3.56
N ASP A 55 10.82 4.25 -4.04
CA ASP A 55 11.19 5.43 -3.25
C ASP A 55 9.95 6.11 -2.66
N LYS A 56 8.90 6.24 -3.48
CA LYS A 56 7.65 6.89 -3.09
C LYS A 56 6.45 6.24 -3.75
N VAL A 57 5.37 6.09 -3.00
CA VAL A 57 4.03 5.82 -3.53
C VAL A 57 3.14 7.02 -3.18
N GLU A 58 2.42 7.54 -4.15
CA GLU A 58 1.56 8.70 -3.98
C GLU A 58 0.19 8.44 -4.62
N ARG A 59 -0.87 8.65 -3.85
CA ARG A 59 -2.22 8.64 -4.38
C ARG A 59 -2.50 9.94 -5.11
N VAL A 60 -2.80 9.86 -6.39
CA VAL A 60 -3.15 11.02 -7.21
C VAL A 60 -4.65 11.26 -7.07
N PRO A 61 -5.09 12.47 -6.65
CA PRO A 61 -6.49 12.81 -6.63
C PRO A 61 -7.09 12.64 -8.03
N SER A 62 -8.07 11.76 -8.17
CA SER A 62 -8.79 11.52 -9.42
C SER A 62 -10.28 11.77 -9.22
N ALA A 63 -10.95 12.26 -10.26
CA ALA A 63 -12.40 12.37 -10.30
C ALA A 63 -13.09 11.07 -10.76
N SER A 64 -12.31 10.02 -11.05
CA SER A 64 -12.82 8.70 -11.43
C SER A 64 -13.16 7.85 -10.21
N GLU A 65 -14.00 6.84 -10.40
CA GLU A 65 -14.27 5.76 -9.43
C GLU A 65 -13.03 4.87 -9.18
N HIS A 66 -11.96 5.09 -9.96
CA HIS A 66 -10.71 4.35 -9.85
C HIS A 66 -9.71 5.08 -8.98
N THR A 67 -8.90 4.32 -8.25
CA THR A 67 -7.76 4.88 -7.53
C THR A 67 -6.57 4.99 -8.47
N VAL A 68 -5.99 6.18 -8.55
CA VAL A 68 -4.74 6.41 -9.31
C VAL A 68 -3.57 6.47 -8.32
N LEU A 69 -2.57 5.62 -8.53
CA LEU A 69 -1.33 5.62 -7.76
C LEU A 69 -0.15 5.95 -8.67
N ARG A 70 0.73 6.81 -8.17
CA ARG A 70 2.02 7.07 -8.78
C ARG A 70 3.12 6.41 -7.95
N ILE A 71 3.90 5.54 -8.58
CA ILE A 71 5.01 4.83 -7.96
C ILE A 71 6.31 5.34 -8.55
N GLU A 72 7.16 5.86 -7.69
CA GLU A 72 8.50 6.26 -8.03
C GLU A 72 9.50 5.18 -7.62
N MET A 73 10.40 4.84 -8.53
CA MET A 73 11.45 3.86 -8.29
C MET A 73 12.84 4.45 -8.57
N THR A 74 13.77 4.18 -7.66
CA THR A 74 15.15 4.64 -7.69
C THR A 74 16.09 3.46 -7.45
N GLY A 75 17.22 3.39 -8.17
CA GLY A 75 18.22 2.32 -7.96
C GLY A 75 18.69 1.55 -9.20
N SER A 76 18.34 2.01 -10.41
CA SER A 76 19.04 1.63 -11.64
C SER A 76 20.16 2.65 -11.94
N PRO A 77 21.29 2.29 -12.57
CA PRO A 77 22.34 3.24 -12.99
C PRO A 77 21.85 4.35 -13.93
N THR A 78 20.61 4.23 -14.41
CA THR A 78 19.89 5.19 -15.25
C THR A 78 18.62 5.61 -14.53
N ALA A 79 18.57 6.89 -14.14
CA ALA A 79 17.41 7.74 -13.81
C ALA A 79 16.22 7.15 -13.02
N ARG A 80 15.73 7.96 -12.07
CA ARG A 80 14.41 7.84 -11.43
C ARG A 80 13.33 7.47 -12.46
N LYS A 81 12.62 6.37 -12.23
CA LYS A 81 11.47 5.97 -13.05
C LYS A 81 10.17 6.26 -12.31
N ILE A 82 9.18 6.74 -13.06
CA ILE A 82 7.87 7.06 -12.51
C ILE A 82 6.82 6.26 -13.26
N TYR A 83 6.06 5.47 -12.53
CA TYR A 83 4.95 4.67 -13.00
C TYR A 83 3.65 5.26 -12.49
N GLU A 84 2.62 5.23 -13.31
CA GLU A 84 1.26 5.60 -12.95
C GLU A 84 0.34 4.40 -13.17
N LEU A 85 -0.46 4.08 -12.17
CA LEU A 85 -1.35 2.92 -12.15
C LEU A 85 -2.76 3.37 -11.86
N THR A 86 -3.71 2.86 -12.63
CA THR A 86 -5.14 2.97 -12.32
C THR A 86 -5.63 1.63 -11.81
N ILE A 87 -6.19 1.63 -10.60
CA ILE A 87 -6.62 0.44 -9.88
C ILE A 87 -8.11 0.56 -9.55
N SER A 88 -8.86 -0.52 -9.79
CA SER A 88 -10.23 -0.70 -9.34
C SER A 88 -10.29 -1.73 -8.20
N GLU A 89 -11.31 -1.61 -7.36
CA GLU A 89 -11.66 -2.66 -6.40
C GLU A 89 -12.80 -3.47 -6.99
N THR A 90 -12.67 -4.80 -6.93
CA THR A 90 -13.70 -5.73 -7.38
C THR A 90 -14.71 -6.01 -6.26
N ASP A 91 -15.88 -6.57 -6.61
CA ASP A 91 -16.97 -6.83 -5.65
C ASP A 91 -16.58 -7.80 -4.50
N ASP A 92 -15.54 -8.61 -4.69
CA ASP A 92 -14.98 -9.53 -3.70
C ASP A 92 -13.88 -8.89 -2.82
N GLY A 93 -13.63 -7.58 -2.98
CA GLY A 93 -12.63 -6.83 -2.22
C GLY A 93 -11.20 -7.07 -2.67
N ALA A 94 -11.00 -7.63 -3.87
CA ALA A 94 -9.69 -7.73 -4.51
C ALA A 94 -9.39 -6.46 -5.32
N PHE A 95 -8.13 -6.30 -5.71
CA PHE A 95 -7.68 -5.19 -6.55
C PHE A 95 -7.45 -5.68 -7.98
N GLN A 96 -7.87 -4.87 -8.94
CA GLN A 96 -7.66 -5.13 -10.36
C GLN A 96 -6.91 -3.94 -10.99
N LEU A 97 -5.93 -4.27 -11.83
CA LEU A 97 -5.19 -3.28 -12.61
C LEU A 97 -5.99 -2.93 -13.87
N GLU A 98 -6.29 -1.64 -14.04
CA GLU A 98 -6.96 -1.11 -15.24
C GLU A 98 -5.94 -0.57 -16.25
N SER A 99 -4.94 0.16 -15.77
CA SER A 99 -3.85 0.69 -16.60
C SER A 99 -2.54 0.77 -15.82
N LEU A 100 -1.43 0.62 -16.55
CA LEU A 100 -0.06 0.85 -16.08
C LEU A 100 0.69 1.61 -17.16
N ASP A 101 1.09 2.84 -16.82
CA ASP A 101 1.80 3.74 -17.72
C ASP A 101 3.17 4.11 -17.13
N ILE A 102 4.19 4.20 -17.99
CA ILE A 102 5.51 4.70 -17.63
C ILE A 102 5.58 6.16 -18.06
N LEU A 103 5.78 7.06 -17.11
CA LEU A 103 5.83 8.48 -17.39
C LEU A 103 7.25 8.96 -17.71
N GLN A 104 8.27 8.37 -17.07
CA GLN A 104 9.68 8.73 -17.18
C GLN A 104 10.61 7.53 -16.95
#